data_AF-A0A520AAP0-F1
#
_entry.id   AF-A0A520AAP0-F1
#
_cell.length_a   1.000
_cell.length_b   1.000
_cell.length_c   1.000
_cell.angle_alpha   90.00
_cell.angle_beta   90.00
_cell.angle_gamma   90.00
#
_symmetry.space_group_name_H-M   'P 1'
#
loop_
_entity.id
_entity.type
_entity.pdbx_description
1 polymer ?
#
loop_
_entity_poly.entity_id
_entity_poly.type
_entity_poly.pdbx_seq_one_letter_code
_entity_poly.pdbx_strand_id
1 'polypeptide(L)'
;MAMHSLMIDPTIRIVRASTAGPVTGDLARRRSAAGNLLVPSPLRTIRDAGGEPEAPGSVVVRREGEGPTGDIAVDEAYEGLGATFALFWEAYQRNSIDDAGLPLDATVHYDQDYDNAFWDGTQMVFGDGDGELFNRFTIALDVIGHELTHGVTEKEAGLAYFNQSGALNESISDVFGSLVKQKLLGQTADQADWLIGAGLLTSAVKGVALRSMKEPGTAYDDPVLGKDPQPGHMDDFVRTNQDNGGVHINSGIPNRAFYLAATTIGGNA
;
A
#
# COMPACT_ATOMS: atom_id res chain seq x y z
N MET A 1 -14.72 -16.45 5.80
CA MET A 1 -13.43 -16.15 6.44
C MET A 1 -12.81 -14.94 5.75
N ALA A 2 -12.64 -14.96 4.42
CA ALA A 2 -12.24 -13.81 3.58
C ALA A 2 -12.95 -12.46 3.84
N MET A 3 -14.29 -12.43 3.89
CA MET A 3 -15.06 -11.19 4.15
C MET A 3 -14.83 -10.60 5.56
N HIS A 4 -14.34 -11.40 6.52
CA HIS A 4 -14.11 -10.94 7.88
C HIS A 4 -12.71 -10.30 8.05
N SER A 5 -11.69 -10.77 7.33
CA SER A 5 -10.32 -10.21 7.36
C SER A 5 -10.24 -8.85 6.63
N LEU A 6 -10.94 -8.69 5.51
CA LEU A 6 -11.08 -7.39 4.80
C LEU A 6 -11.72 -6.30 5.68
N MET A 7 -12.54 -6.69 6.67
CA MET A 7 -13.19 -5.75 7.60
C MET A 7 -12.31 -5.28 8.76
N ILE A 8 -11.15 -5.91 8.99
CA ILE A 8 -10.23 -5.54 10.10
C ILE A 8 -9.47 -4.27 9.78
N ASP A 9 -9.04 -4.11 8.53
CA ASP A 9 -8.20 -2.99 8.09
C ASP A 9 -8.84 -1.60 8.29
N PRO A 10 -10.13 -1.37 7.95
CA PRO A 10 -10.81 -0.11 8.27
C PRO A 10 -10.78 0.21 9.76
N THR A 11 -10.86 -0.80 10.63
CA THR A 11 -10.86 -0.62 12.09
C THR A 11 -9.49 -0.17 12.59
N ILE A 12 -8.41 -0.81 12.12
CA ILE A 12 -7.03 -0.41 12.44
C ILE A 12 -6.76 1.02 11.95
N ARG A 13 -7.22 1.37 10.73
CA ARG A 13 -7.08 2.72 10.16
C ARG A 13 -7.83 3.79 10.96
N ILE A 14 -9.06 3.53 11.42
CA ILE A 14 -9.80 4.47 12.29
C ILE A 14 -9.05 4.72 13.61
N VAL A 15 -8.60 3.64 14.27
CA VAL A 15 -7.92 3.75 15.56
C VAL A 15 -6.65 4.59 15.41
N ARG A 16 -5.88 4.40 14.34
CA ARG A 16 -4.67 5.20 14.05
C ARG A 16 -4.97 6.66 13.73
N ALA A 17 -5.96 6.94 12.89
CA ALA A 17 -6.37 8.31 12.58
C ALA A 17 -6.79 9.08 13.85
N SER A 18 -7.30 8.38 14.87
CA SER A 18 -7.67 8.99 16.15
C SER A 18 -6.50 9.21 17.13
N THR A 19 -5.36 8.55 16.92
CA THR A 19 -4.17 8.62 17.80
C THR A 19 -3.00 9.42 17.20
N ALA A 20 -3.09 9.84 15.93
CA ALA A 20 -2.10 10.71 15.29
C ALA A 20 -2.00 12.07 16.01
N GLY A 21 -0.89 12.30 16.70
CA GLY A 21 -0.56 13.57 17.35
C GLY A 21 -0.15 14.67 16.35
N PRO A 22 -0.02 15.94 16.79
CA PRO A 22 0.28 17.05 15.90
C PRO A 22 1.64 16.91 15.22
N VAL A 23 1.65 17.13 13.91
CA VAL A 23 2.81 17.06 13.01
C VAL A 23 3.82 18.15 13.38
N THR A 24 5.06 17.75 13.66
CA THR A 24 6.19 18.67 13.87
C THR A 24 7.11 18.68 12.65
N GLY A 25 6.55 18.91 11.46
CA GLY A 25 7.26 18.90 10.18
C GLY A 25 8.26 20.05 9.97
N ASP A 26 8.36 21.00 10.91
CA ASP A 26 9.15 22.23 10.71
C ASP A 26 10.59 22.17 11.26
N LEU A 27 10.97 21.08 11.95
CA LEU A 27 12.31 20.97 12.57
C LEU A 27 13.34 20.20 11.73
N ALA A 28 12.93 19.42 10.73
CA ALA A 28 13.86 18.62 9.91
C ALA A 28 14.59 19.43 8.81
N ARG A 29 14.04 20.58 8.38
CA ARG A 29 14.62 21.41 7.29
C ARG A 29 15.90 22.17 7.63
N ARG A 30 16.45 22.05 8.84
CA ARG A 30 17.66 22.77 9.27
C ARG A 30 18.73 21.84 9.80
N ARG A 31 19.30 20.97 8.97
CA ARG A 31 20.64 20.38 9.19
C ARG A 31 21.18 19.70 7.92
N SER A 32 21.81 20.47 7.05
CA SER A 32 22.88 19.94 6.19
C SER A 32 23.93 21.01 5.91
N ALA A 33 24.72 21.32 6.93
CA ALA A 33 26.00 21.99 6.73
C ALA A 33 27.06 21.19 7.50
N ALA A 34 28.01 20.65 6.74
CA ALA A 34 29.24 19.96 7.14
C ALA A 34 29.15 18.46 7.49
N GLY A 35 29.98 17.67 6.77
CA GLY A 35 30.28 16.26 7.01
C GLY A 35 29.70 15.36 5.92
N ASN A 36 30.49 14.44 5.35
CA ASN A 36 30.05 13.44 4.36
C ASN A 36 28.66 12.88 4.71
N LEU A 37 27.62 13.35 4.04
CA LEU A 37 26.27 12.85 4.22
C LEU A 37 26.24 11.44 3.62
N LEU A 38 26.19 10.43 4.49
CA LEU A 38 25.78 9.10 4.09
C LEU A 38 24.44 9.24 3.38
N VAL A 39 24.37 8.76 2.14
CA VAL A 39 23.10 8.68 1.41
C VAL A 39 22.18 7.77 2.24
N PRO A 40 21.00 8.25 2.66
CA PRO A 40 20.03 7.43 3.38
C PRO A 40 19.80 6.10 2.67
N SER A 41 19.77 5.03 3.45
CA SER A 41 19.52 3.67 2.98
C SER A 41 18.41 3.07 3.84
N PRO A 42 17.58 2.18 3.28
CA PRO A 42 16.54 1.52 4.08
C PRO A 42 17.18 0.69 5.18
N LEU A 43 16.44 0.49 6.28
CA LEU A 43 16.77 -0.47 7.33
C LEU A 43 15.60 -1.44 7.47
N ARG A 44 15.69 -2.59 6.80
CA ARG A 44 14.62 -3.59 6.77
C ARG A 44 14.81 -4.72 7.77
N THR A 45 13.72 -5.19 8.37
CA THR A 45 13.65 -6.47 9.09
C THR A 45 12.39 -7.21 8.68
N ILE A 46 12.53 -8.45 8.19
CA ILE A 46 11.42 -9.35 7.90
C ILE A 46 11.35 -10.43 8.96
N ARG A 47 10.16 -10.66 9.49
CA ARG A 47 9.83 -11.69 10.46
C ARG A 47 8.80 -12.65 9.91
N ASP A 48 8.81 -13.85 10.45
CA ASP A 48 7.88 -14.92 10.12
C ASP A 48 7.00 -15.20 11.34
N ALA A 49 5.68 -15.10 11.15
CA ALA A 49 4.68 -15.41 12.18
C ALA A 49 4.35 -16.91 12.25
N GLY A 50 4.76 -17.72 11.27
CA GLY A 50 4.58 -19.18 11.27
C GLY A 50 3.12 -19.62 11.20
N GLY A 51 2.24 -18.80 10.62
CA GLY A 51 0.79 -19.04 10.58
C GLY A 51 0.06 -18.71 11.88
N GLU A 52 0.72 -18.05 12.83
CA GLU A 52 0.09 -17.57 14.07
C GLU A 52 -0.47 -16.15 13.89
N PRO A 53 -1.61 -15.81 14.51
CA PRO A 53 -2.24 -14.49 14.41
C PRO A 53 -1.57 -13.43 15.32
N GLU A 54 -0.25 -13.51 15.53
CA GLU A 54 0.51 -12.60 16.39
C GLU A 54 1.65 -11.90 15.62
N ALA A 55 1.51 -10.59 15.42
CA ALA A 55 2.58 -9.72 14.91
C ALA A 55 3.37 -9.11 16.09
N PRO A 56 4.70 -8.94 16.00
CA PRO A 56 5.53 -9.07 14.79
C PRO A 56 6.04 -10.48 14.48
N GLY A 57 5.54 -11.53 15.15
CA GLY A 57 6.16 -12.85 15.12
C GLY A 57 7.49 -12.92 15.88
N SER A 58 7.97 -14.14 16.14
CA SER A 58 9.14 -14.36 17.00
C SER A 58 10.44 -14.57 16.23
N VAL A 59 10.36 -14.98 14.96
CA VAL A 59 11.53 -15.37 14.16
C VAL A 59 11.88 -14.28 13.17
N VAL A 60 13.11 -13.77 13.24
CA VAL A 60 13.64 -12.90 12.19
C VAL A 60 14.25 -13.77 11.11
N VAL A 61 13.77 -13.59 9.88
CA VAL A 61 14.14 -14.41 8.72
C VAL A 61 15.01 -13.68 7.71
N ARG A 62 14.95 -12.33 7.67
CA ARG A 62 15.83 -11.52 6.81
C ARG A 62 16.06 -10.13 7.38
N ARG A 63 17.29 -9.63 7.27
CA ARG A 63 17.71 -8.27 7.66
C ARG A 63 18.28 -7.48 6.50
N GLU A 64 18.39 -6.17 6.69
CA GLU A 64 19.09 -5.28 5.76
C GLU A 64 20.48 -5.81 5.40
N GLY A 65 20.74 -5.93 4.10
CA GLY A 65 21.99 -6.42 3.53
C GLY A 65 22.10 -7.94 3.41
N GLU A 66 21.14 -8.72 3.93
CA GLU A 66 21.11 -10.17 3.77
C GLU A 66 20.53 -10.58 2.41
N GLY A 67 21.08 -11.65 1.84
CA GLY A 67 20.64 -12.21 0.56
C GLY A 67 19.25 -12.87 0.63
N PRO A 68 18.69 -13.27 -0.52
CA PRO A 68 17.40 -13.96 -0.59
C PRO A 68 17.37 -15.24 0.27
N THR A 69 16.22 -15.52 0.90
CA THR A 69 16.06 -16.67 1.80
C THR A 69 15.60 -17.94 1.09
N GLY A 70 14.99 -17.79 -0.09
CA GLY A 70 14.31 -18.88 -0.81
C GLY A 70 12.84 -19.03 -0.41
N ASP A 71 12.37 -18.28 0.59
CA ASP A 71 10.96 -18.07 0.84
C ASP A 71 10.49 -16.87 0.01
N ILE A 72 9.54 -17.11 -0.90
CA ILE A 72 9.09 -16.10 -1.84
C ILE A 72 8.35 -14.93 -1.16
N ALA A 73 7.60 -15.18 -0.07
CA ALA A 73 6.88 -14.13 0.63
C ALA A 73 7.87 -13.20 1.37
N VAL A 74 8.88 -13.80 2.01
CA VAL A 74 9.98 -13.05 2.66
C VAL A 74 10.74 -12.20 1.64
N ASP A 75 11.08 -12.79 0.50
CA ASP A 75 11.86 -12.11 -0.52
C ASP A 75 11.07 -10.98 -1.19
N GLU A 76 9.80 -11.21 -1.53
CA GLU A 76 8.92 -10.17 -2.09
C GLU A 76 8.67 -9.02 -1.11
N ALA A 77 8.41 -9.31 0.17
CA ALA A 77 8.24 -8.28 1.19
C ALA A 77 9.51 -7.43 1.33
N TYR A 78 10.69 -8.07 1.38
CA TYR A 78 11.97 -7.37 1.48
C TYR A 78 12.23 -6.43 0.29
N GLU A 79 12.01 -6.91 -0.93
CA GLU A 79 12.18 -6.10 -2.14
C GLU A 79 11.12 -5.00 -2.25
N GLY A 80 9.86 -5.27 -1.88
CA GLY A 80 8.79 -4.28 -1.91
C GLY A 80 8.98 -3.12 -0.94
N LEU A 81 9.43 -3.40 0.29
CA LEU A 81 9.83 -2.38 1.26
C LEU A 81 10.98 -1.53 0.71
N GLY A 82 11.97 -2.16 0.08
CA GLY A 82 13.11 -1.47 -0.52
C GLY A 82 12.74 -0.56 -1.69
N ALA A 83 11.90 -1.07 -2.60
CA ALA A 83 11.40 -0.31 -3.75
C ALA A 83 10.57 0.90 -3.32
N THR A 84 9.76 0.74 -2.27
CA THR A 84 8.97 1.84 -1.69
C THR A 84 9.88 2.92 -1.11
N PHE A 85 10.88 2.54 -0.31
CA PHE A 85 11.89 3.49 0.18
C PHE A 85 12.59 4.22 -0.96
N ALA A 86 13.00 3.48 -2.01
CA ALA A 86 13.72 4.05 -3.15
C ALA A 86 12.87 5.09 -3.91
N LEU A 87 11.56 4.89 -4.05
CA LEU A 87 10.68 5.93 -4.60
C LEU A 87 10.71 7.19 -3.74
N PHE A 88 10.41 7.07 -2.44
CA PHE A 88 10.33 8.21 -1.53
C PHE A 88 11.64 8.99 -1.44
N TRP A 89 12.78 8.29 -1.40
CA TRP A 89 14.07 8.95 -1.36
C TRP A 89 14.45 9.57 -2.72
N GLU A 90 14.48 8.79 -3.80
CA GLU A 90 15.05 9.26 -5.06
C GLU A 90 14.18 10.31 -5.75
N ALA A 91 12.84 10.18 -5.68
CA ALA A 91 11.94 11.13 -6.32
C ALA A 91 11.59 12.33 -5.42
N TYR A 92 11.47 12.11 -4.10
CA TYR A 92 10.93 13.12 -3.18
C TYR A 92 11.90 13.57 -2.10
N GLN A 93 13.11 13.00 -2.03
CA GLN A 93 14.11 13.26 -0.99
C GLN A 93 13.57 13.06 0.43
N ARG A 94 12.60 12.15 0.58
CA ARG A 94 11.99 11.78 1.85
C ARG A 94 12.73 10.58 2.45
N ASN A 95 13.22 10.71 3.68
CA ASN A 95 13.92 9.61 4.35
C ASN A 95 12.95 8.69 5.11
N SER A 96 12.45 7.64 4.45
CA SER A 96 11.48 6.68 4.99
C SER A 96 10.08 7.27 5.31
N ILE A 97 9.24 6.51 6.01
CA ILE A 97 7.83 6.82 6.28
C ILE A 97 7.66 8.13 7.05
N ASP A 98 8.56 8.43 7.99
CA ASP A 98 8.48 9.57 8.91
C ASP A 98 9.41 10.75 8.56
N ASP A 99 10.07 10.69 7.40
CA ASP A 99 11.13 11.62 6.98
C ASP A 99 12.34 11.71 7.92
N ALA A 100 12.51 10.71 8.81
CA ALA A 100 13.58 10.65 9.78
C ALA A 100 14.31 9.29 9.79
N GLY A 101 14.05 8.43 8.81
CA GLY A 101 14.71 7.14 8.65
C GLY A 101 14.08 6.03 9.49
N LEU A 102 12.76 6.05 9.71
CA LEU A 102 12.03 4.94 10.34
C LEU A 102 12.45 3.60 9.73
N PRO A 103 12.83 2.60 10.55
CA PRO A 103 13.03 1.23 10.08
C PRO A 103 11.78 0.68 9.40
N LEU A 104 11.96 -0.13 8.36
CA LEU A 104 10.88 -0.76 7.63
C LEU A 104 10.78 -2.23 8.07
N ASP A 105 9.93 -2.47 9.05
CA ASP A 105 9.69 -3.80 9.58
C ASP A 105 8.48 -4.44 8.90
N ALA A 106 8.54 -5.75 8.67
CA ALA A 106 7.43 -6.53 8.13
C ALA A 106 7.32 -7.92 8.78
N THR A 107 6.09 -8.41 8.86
CA THR A 107 5.74 -9.78 9.25
C THR A 107 5.04 -10.48 8.09
N VAL A 108 5.53 -11.64 7.69
CA VAL A 108 4.89 -12.53 6.70
C VAL A 108 4.29 -13.76 7.38
N HIS A 109 3.49 -14.54 6.63
CA HIS A 109 2.81 -15.75 7.12
C HIS A 109 1.94 -15.49 8.35
N TYR A 110 1.26 -14.33 8.36
CA TYR A 110 0.37 -13.93 9.43
C TYR A 110 -0.97 -14.65 9.34
N ASP A 111 -1.31 -15.43 10.39
CA ASP A 111 -2.53 -16.24 10.49
C ASP A 111 -2.69 -17.27 9.33
N GLN A 112 -3.70 -18.12 9.40
CA GLN A 112 -4.01 -19.10 8.36
C GLN A 112 -5.04 -18.55 7.38
N ASP A 113 -4.78 -18.72 6.07
CA ASP A 113 -5.66 -18.31 4.98
C ASP A 113 -6.10 -16.83 5.12
N TYR A 114 -5.19 -15.98 5.58
CA TYR A 114 -5.49 -14.59 5.90
C TYR A 114 -5.53 -13.73 4.64
N ASP A 115 -6.74 -13.37 4.22
CA ASP A 115 -6.98 -12.59 3.01
C ASP A 115 -6.79 -11.07 3.22
N ASN A 116 -5.65 -10.65 3.76
CA ASN A 116 -5.33 -9.22 3.84
C ASN A 116 -3.83 -8.92 4.02
N ALA A 117 -3.47 -7.66 3.78
CA ALA A 117 -2.24 -7.04 4.27
C ALA A 117 -2.56 -5.65 4.83
N PHE A 118 -1.77 -5.20 5.81
CA PHE A 118 -1.98 -3.89 6.41
C PHE A 118 -0.71 -3.31 7.02
N TRP A 119 -0.63 -1.98 7.04
CA TRP A 119 0.26 -1.22 7.94
C TRP A 119 -0.41 -1.08 9.32
N ASP A 120 0.24 -1.50 10.40
CA ASP A 120 -0.34 -1.44 11.76
C ASP A 120 -0.05 -0.13 12.52
N GLY A 121 0.68 0.80 11.88
CA GLY A 121 1.21 2.02 12.50
C GLY A 121 2.71 1.95 12.84
N THR A 122 3.28 0.74 12.85
CA THR A 122 4.70 0.47 13.15
C THR A 122 5.38 -0.49 12.19
N GLN A 123 4.65 -1.44 11.59
CA GLN A 123 5.18 -2.42 10.65
C GLN A 123 4.12 -2.82 9.61
N MET A 124 4.59 -3.49 8.56
CA MET A 124 3.76 -4.20 7.60
C MET A 124 3.41 -5.60 8.10
N VAL A 125 2.19 -6.06 7.84
CA VAL A 125 1.75 -7.44 8.11
C VAL A 125 1.10 -8.01 6.86
N PHE A 126 1.51 -9.22 6.45
CA PHE A 126 1.06 -9.88 5.23
C PHE A 126 0.51 -11.27 5.53
N GLY A 127 -0.72 -11.52 5.06
CA GLY A 127 -1.27 -12.87 4.97
C GLY A 127 -0.92 -13.58 3.66
N ASP A 128 -1.04 -14.90 3.69
CA ASP A 128 -0.76 -15.77 2.54
C ASP A 128 -1.94 -15.93 1.58
N GLY A 129 -3.11 -15.38 1.93
CA GLY A 129 -4.37 -15.58 1.21
C GLY A 129 -4.90 -17.01 1.34
N ASP A 130 -6.16 -17.21 0.96
CA ASP A 130 -6.85 -18.50 1.00
C ASP A 130 -6.51 -19.43 -0.18
N GLY A 131 -5.83 -18.93 -1.20
CA GLY A 131 -5.54 -19.67 -2.44
C GLY A 131 -6.78 -19.97 -3.30
N GLU A 132 -7.96 -19.51 -2.88
CA GLU A 132 -9.23 -19.62 -3.62
C GLU A 132 -9.58 -18.29 -4.28
N LEU A 133 -9.65 -17.22 -3.51
CA LEU A 133 -9.90 -15.85 -3.96
C LEU A 133 -8.61 -15.06 -4.10
N PHE A 134 -7.70 -15.19 -3.12
CA PHE A 134 -6.49 -14.39 -3.06
C PHE A 134 -5.23 -15.26 -3.00
N ASN A 135 -4.22 -14.85 -3.74
CA ASN A 135 -2.84 -15.28 -3.56
C ASN A 135 -2.22 -14.55 -2.35
N ARG A 136 -0.98 -14.89 -1.98
CA ARG A 136 -0.20 -14.18 -0.95
C ARG A 136 -0.14 -12.68 -1.21
N PHE A 137 -0.30 -11.88 -0.16
CA PHE A 137 -0.41 -10.42 -0.30
C PHE A 137 0.93 -9.71 -0.59
N THR A 138 2.05 -10.43 -0.52
CA THR A 138 3.36 -9.93 -0.96
C THR A 138 3.54 -9.95 -2.48
N ILE A 139 2.69 -10.66 -3.23
CA ILE A 139 2.85 -10.85 -4.68
C ILE A 139 2.68 -9.54 -5.47
N ALA A 140 1.92 -8.59 -4.92
CA ALA A 140 1.60 -7.32 -5.57
C ALA A 140 2.41 -6.17 -4.95
N LEU A 141 3.45 -5.75 -5.66
CA LEU A 141 4.33 -4.65 -5.22
C LEU A 141 3.58 -3.36 -4.92
N ASP A 142 2.58 -3.03 -5.74
CA ASP A 142 1.76 -1.83 -5.56
C ASP A 142 0.88 -1.90 -4.30
N VAL A 143 0.50 -3.10 -3.83
CA VAL A 143 -0.17 -3.28 -2.53
C VAL A 143 0.80 -2.99 -1.39
N ILE A 144 2.05 -3.47 -1.46
CA ILE A 144 3.08 -3.14 -0.46
C ILE A 144 3.31 -1.63 -0.39
N GLY A 145 3.46 -0.97 -1.55
CA GLY A 145 3.63 0.47 -1.64
C GLY A 145 2.40 1.26 -1.14
N HIS A 146 1.19 0.77 -1.41
CA HIS A 146 -0.07 1.34 -0.90
C HIS A 146 -0.10 1.33 0.63
N GLU A 147 0.17 0.20 1.26
CA GLU A 147 0.09 0.09 2.72
C GLU A 147 1.13 0.97 3.44
N LEU A 148 2.37 1.00 2.95
CA LEU A 148 3.41 1.88 3.49
C LEU A 148 3.08 3.38 3.31
N THR A 149 2.35 3.72 2.24
CA THR A 149 1.92 5.10 1.98
C THR A 149 0.87 5.60 2.97
N HIS A 150 0.07 4.71 3.58
CA HIS A 150 -0.78 5.12 4.71
C HIS A 150 0.07 5.69 5.84
N GLY A 151 1.20 5.05 6.17
CA GLY A 151 2.13 5.56 7.16
C GLY A 151 2.67 6.95 6.81
N VAL A 152 2.97 7.21 5.53
CA VAL A 152 3.40 8.54 5.07
C VAL A 152 2.27 9.56 5.27
N THR A 153 1.05 9.21 4.86
CA THR A 153 -0.13 10.06 5.01
C THR A 153 -0.41 10.39 6.48
N GLU A 154 -0.21 9.44 7.39
CA GLU A 154 -0.33 9.64 8.85
C GLU A 154 0.68 10.65 9.40
N LYS A 155 1.91 10.67 8.86
CA LYS A 155 2.97 11.59 9.31
C LYS A 155 2.88 12.99 8.69
N GLU A 156 2.09 13.14 7.63
CA GLU A 156 1.93 14.38 6.87
C GLU A 156 0.55 15.00 7.04
N ALA A 157 -0.38 14.69 6.13
CA ALA A 157 -1.69 15.34 6.08
C ALA A 157 -2.65 14.83 7.16
N GLY A 158 -2.42 13.64 7.72
CA GLY A 158 -3.27 13.05 8.74
C GLY A 158 -4.73 12.92 8.29
N LEU A 159 -4.96 12.54 7.03
CA LEU A 159 -6.31 12.47 6.45
C LEU A 159 -7.18 11.49 7.23
N ALA A 160 -8.24 12.03 7.86
CA ALA A 160 -9.21 11.23 8.59
C ALA A 160 -9.78 10.12 7.67
N TYR A 161 -9.84 8.90 8.19
CA TYR A 161 -10.26 7.72 7.44
C TYR A 161 -11.79 7.60 7.35
N PHE A 162 -12.44 8.63 6.79
CA PHE A 162 -13.89 8.73 6.70
C PHE A 162 -14.34 9.62 5.53
N ASN A 163 -15.41 9.22 4.83
CA ASN A 163 -15.99 9.93 3.68
C ASN A 163 -14.91 10.32 2.64
N GLN A 164 -14.98 11.52 2.09
CA GLN A 164 -14.05 12.02 1.06
C GLN A 164 -12.60 12.13 1.57
N SER A 165 -12.39 12.43 2.86
CA SER A 165 -11.04 12.46 3.44
C SER A 165 -10.41 11.06 3.40
N GLY A 166 -11.19 10.03 3.73
CA GLY A 166 -10.74 8.64 3.64
C GLY A 166 -10.55 8.19 2.19
N ALA A 167 -11.45 8.59 1.28
CA ALA A 167 -11.29 8.30 -0.15
C ALA A 167 -10.03 8.94 -0.77
N LEU A 168 -9.63 10.13 -0.27
CA LEU A 168 -8.35 10.74 -0.63
C LEU A 168 -7.16 10.00 -0.01
N ASN A 169 -7.29 9.52 1.23
CA ASN A 169 -6.27 8.70 1.88
C ASN A 169 -5.99 7.42 1.06
N GLU A 170 -7.05 6.68 0.71
CA GLU A 170 -6.99 5.51 -0.18
C GLU A 170 -6.37 5.83 -1.54
N SER A 171 -6.81 6.93 -2.15
CA SER A 171 -6.31 7.31 -3.47
C SER A 171 -4.84 7.68 -3.46
N ILE A 172 -4.36 8.38 -2.43
CA ILE A 172 -2.94 8.69 -2.26
C ILE A 172 -2.13 7.40 -2.15
N SER A 173 -2.61 6.42 -1.37
CA SER A 173 -1.97 5.11 -1.27
C SER A 173 -1.94 4.36 -2.61
N ASP A 174 -3.04 4.34 -3.38
CA ASP A 174 -3.07 3.75 -4.73
C ASP A 174 -2.12 4.46 -5.70
N VAL A 175 -2.03 5.79 -5.65
CA VAL A 175 -1.13 6.61 -6.47
C VAL A 175 0.32 6.23 -6.18
N PHE A 176 0.76 6.29 -4.93
CA PHE A 176 2.15 6.00 -4.61
C PHE A 176 2.48 4.51 -4.80
N GLY A 177 1.56 3.59 -4.50
CA GLY A 177 1.71 2.17 -4.82
C GLY A 177 1.97 1.94 -6.31
N SER A 178 1.18 2.58 -7.18
CA SER A 178 1.38 2.55 -8.62
C SER A 178 2.72 3.15 -9.04
N LEU A 179 3.12 4.28 -8.45
CA LEU A 179 4.41 4.93 -8.74
C LEU A 179 5.61 4.08 -8.29
N VAL A 180 5.51 3.35 -7.18
CA VAL A 180 6.55 2.40 -6.73
C VAL A 180 6.77 1.34 -7.80
N LYS A 181 5.67 0.75 -8.29
CA LYS A 181 5.72 -0.26 -9.36
C LYS A 181 6.28 0.29 -10.65
N GLN A 182 5.81 1.45 -11.09
CA GLN A 182 6.30 2.12 -12.31
C GLN A 182 7.79 2.42 -12.23
N LYS A 183 8.24 2.98 -11.11
CA LYS A 183 9.65 3.30 -10.89
C LYS A 183 10.52 2.05 -10.90
N LEU A 184 10.12 0.98 -10.21
CA LEU A 184 10.89 -0.26 -10.17
C LEU A 184 11.02 -0.90 -11.56
N LEU A 185 9.94 -0.86 -12.34
CA LEU A 185 9.90 -1.44 -13.68
C LEU A 185 10.42 -0.50 -14.78
N GLY A 186 10.79 0.74 -14.44
CA GLY A 186 11.25 1.75 -15.41
C GLY A 186 10.17 2.15 -16.42
N GLN A 187 8.90 2.16 -16.01
CA GLN A 187 7.75 2.44 -16.86
C GLN A 187 7.42 3.93 -16.91
N THR A 188 7.07 4.41 -18.11
CA THR A 188 6.38 5.69 -18.29
C THR A 188 4.87 5.54 -18.06
N ALA A 189 4.16 6.66 -17.90
CA ALA A 189 2.73 6.70 -17.62
C ALA A 189 1.87 5.97 -18.68
N ASP A 190 2.29 5.96 -19.95
CA ASP A 190 1.62 5.26 -21.05
C ASP A 190 1.92 3.75 -21.10
N GLN A 191 2.93 3.29 -20.38
CA GLN A 191 3.33 1.88 -20.28
C GLN A 191 2.76 1.18 -19.04
N ALA A 192 2.43 1.96 -18.00
CA ALA A 192 1.93 1.44 -16.74
C ALA A 192 0.54 0.77 -16.89
N ASP A 193 0.29 -0.27 -16.09
CA ASP A 193 -1.00 -0.99 -16.11
C ASP A 193 -2.14 -0.19 -15.46
N TRP A 194 -1.82 0.65 -14.48
CA TRP A 194 -2.76 1.41 -13.65
C TRP A 194 -3.76 0.52 -12.89
N LEU A 195 -3.30 -0.68 -12.51
CA LEU A 195 -4.06 -1.66 -11.75
C LEU A 195 -3.51 -1.80 -10.34
N ILE A 196 -4.40 -1.88 -9.34
CA ILE A 196 -4.02 -2.13 -7.94
C ILE A 196 -4.32 -3.57 -7.57
N GLY A 197 -3.32 -4.32 -7.13
CA GLY A 197 -3.41 -5.74 -6.79
C GLY A 197 -3.40 -6.65 -8.03
N ALA A 198 -2.73 -6.26 -9.11
CA ALA A 198 -2.59 -7.13 -10.29
C ALA A 198 -1.82 -8.41 -9.92
N GLY A 199 -2.41 -9.57 -10.21
CA GLY A 199 -1.87 -10.88 -9.83
C GLY A 199 -2.22 -11.35 -8.41
N LEU A 200 -2.87 -10.51 -7.59
CA LEU A 200 -3.34 -10.90 -6.26
C LEU A 200 -4.56 -11.82 -6.34
N LEU A 201 -5.47 -11.57 -7.27
CA LEU A 201 -6.61 -12.45 -7.52
C LEU A 201 -6.12 -13.77 -8.14
N THR A 202 -6.64 -14.90 -7.66
CA THR A 202 -6.32 -16.21 -8.25
C THR A 202 -6.91 -16.34 -9.66
N SER A 203 -6.46 -17.35 -10.41
CA SER A 203 -7.03 -17.65 -11.73
C SER A 203 -8.50 -18.12 -11.69
N ALA A 204 -9.03 -18.43 -10.51
CA ALA A 204 -10.44 -18.83 -10.34
C ALA A 204 -11.38 -17.61 -10.33
N VAL A 205 -10.87 -16.42 -10.00
CA VAL A 205 -11.64 -15.18 -9.91
C VAL A 205 -11.73 -14.50 -11.27
N LYS A 206 -12.93 -14.04 -11.63
CA LYS A 206 -13.14 -13.21 -12.82
C LYS A 206 -12.79 -11.74 -12.57
N GLY A 207 -11.48 -11.48 -12.49
CA GLY A 207 -10.94 -10.14 -12.33
C GLY A 207 -9.48 -10.07 -12.76
N VAL A 208 -8.99 -8.85 -12.95
CA VAL A 208 -7.58 -8.60 -13.28
C VAL A 208 -6.80 -7.98 -12.12
N ALA A 209 -7.51 -7.34 -11.19
CA ALA A 209 -6.96 -6.59 -10.07
C ALA A 209 -8.07 -6.28 -9.04
N LEU A 210 -7.71 -5.69 -7.89
CA LEU A 210 -8.68 -5.15 -6.93
C LEU A 210 -9.34 -3.87 -7.44
N ARG A 211 -8.57 -3.00 -8.10
CA ARG A 211 -9.01 -1.70 -8.60
C ARG A 211 -8.33 -1.34 -9.91
N SER A 212 -8.97 -0.48 -10.70
CA SER A 212 -8.37 0.16 -11.87
C SER A 212 -8.36 1.67 -11.66
N MET A 213 -7.18 2.28 -11.63
CA MET A 213 -7.08 3.74 -11.58
C MET A 213 -7.47 4.36 -12.92
N LYS A 214 -7.22 3.65 -14.02
CA LYS A 214 -7.56 4.12 -15.38
C LYS A 214 -9.06 4.11 -15.65
N GLU A 215 -9.73 3.02 -15.27
CA GLU A 215 -11.15 2.81 -15.53
C GLU A 215 -11.83 2.19 -14.30
N PRO A 216 -12.08 2.97 -13.22
CA PRO A 216 -12.74 2.47 -12.01
C PRO A 216 -14.09 1.82 -12.32
N GLY A 217 -14.40 0.71 -11.64
CA GLY A 217 -15.63 -0.07 -11.88
C GLY A 217 -15.46 -1.24 -12.87
N THR A 218 -14.23 -1.54 -13.30
CA THR A 218 -13.92 -2.56 -14.32
C THR A 218 -12.89 -3.60 -13.89
N ALA A 219 -12.35 -3.52 -12.67
CA ALA A 219 -11.25 -4.40 -12.26
C ALA A 219 -11.68 -5.87 -12.11
N TYR A 220 -12.95 -6.12 -11.74
CA TYR A 220 -13.52 -7.45 -11.60
C TYR A 220 -15.06 -7.46 -11.76
N ASP A 221 -15.57 -8.61 -12.21
CA ASP A 221 -17.01 -8.94 -12.28
C ASP A 221 -17.16 -10.46 -12.07
N ASP A 222 -17.22 -10.85 -10.80
CA ASP A 222 -17.12 -12.23 -10.34
C ASP A 222 -18.36 -12.64 -9.52
N PRO A 223 -18.86 -13.90 -9.65
CA PRO A 223 -20.01 -14.36 -8.88
C PRO A 223 -19.83 -14.36 -7.36
N VAL A 224 -18.59 -14.47 -6.87
CA VAL A 224 -18.26 -14.53 -5.44
C VAL A 224 -17.86 -13.15 -4.93
N LEU A 225 -16.94 -12.45 -5.61
CA LEU A 225 -16.51 -11.10 -5.19
C LEU A 225 -17.53 -10.00 -5.54
N GLY A 226 -18.48 -10.28 -6.42
CA GLY A 226 -19.37 -9.29 -7.00
C GLY A 226 -18.69 -8.49 -8.11
N LYS A 227 -19.22 -7.30 -8.38
CA LYS A 227 -18.67 -6.37 -9.38
C LYS A 227 -17.94 -5.23 -8.68
N ASP A 228 -16.84 -4.78 -9.26
CA ASP A 228 -16.12 -3.56 -8.87
C ASP A 228 -17.11 -2.37 -8.73
N PRO A 229 -17.30 -1.81 -7.52
CA PRO A 229 -18.30 -0.78 -7.26
C PRO A 229 -17.79 0.65 -7.51
N GLN A 230 -16.53 0.84 -7.89
CA GLN A 230 -15.93 2.18 -7.88
C GLN A 230 -16.48 3.11 -8.98
N PRO A 231 -16.96 4.33 -8.63
CA PRO A 231 -17.21 5.37 -9.61
C PRO A 231 -15.90 6.00 -10.11
N GLY A 232 -15.90 6.43 -11.38
CA GLY A 232 -14.81 7.21 -11.99
C GLY A 232 -15.14 8.70 -12.17
N HIS A 233 -16.27 9.19 -11.67
CA HIS A 233 -16.70 10.58 -11.77
C HIS A 233 -17.53 11.02 -10.56
N MET A 234 -17.49 12.31 -10.21
CA MET A 234 -18.21 12.84 -9.05
C MET A 234 -19.75 12.79 -9.18
N ASP A 235 -20.27 12.76 -10.41
CA ASP A 235 -21.72 12.61 -10.64
C ASP A 235 -22.24 11.25 -10.14
N ASP A 236 -21.36 10.24 -10.12
CA ASP A 236 -21.64 8.88 -9.67
C ASP A 236 -21.17 8.63 -8.23
N PHE A 237 -20.83 9.70 -7.48
CA PHE A 237 -20.37 9.59 -6.10
C PHE A 237 -21.34 8.79 -5.23
N VAL A 238 -20.82 7.74 -4.58
CA VAL A 238 -21.64 6.82 -3.78
C VAL A 238 -21.76 7.36 -2.36
N ARG A 239 -22.99 7.72 -1.96
CA ARG A 239 -23.33 8.09 -0.58
C ARG A 239 -23.69 6.84 0.21
N THR A 240 -22.83 6.43 1.14
CA THR A 240 -23.02 5.24 1.97
C THR A 240 -22.50 5.46 3.38
N ASN A 241 -22.91 4.62 4.33
CA ASN A 241 -22.31 4.53 5.66
C ASN A 241 -21.43 3.27 5.82
N GLN A 242 -21.45 2.39 4.82
CA GLN A 242 -20.52 1.25 4.76
C GLN A 242 -19.12 1.75 4.41
N ASP A 243 -18.11 0.94 4.65
CA ASP A 243 -16.75 1.22 4.20
C ASP A 243 -16.28 2.63 4.61
N ASN A 244 -16.54 3.00 5.87
CA ASN A 244 -16.20 4.32 6.42
C ASN A 244 -16.73 5.51 5.62
N GLY A 245 -17.91 5.38 4.99
CA GLY A 245 -18.41 6.41 4.07
C GLY A 245 -17.97 6.23 2.63
N GLY A 246 -17.63 5.00 2.23
CA GLY A 246 -17.19 4.61 0.89
C GLY A 246 -15.77 5.09 0.58
N VAL A 247 -14.81 4.86 1.47
CA VAL A 247 -13.41 5.30 1.28
C VAL A 247 -12.75 4.53 0.14
N HIS A 248 -12.89 3.20 0.08
CA HIS A 248 -12.38 2.39 -1.02
C HIS A 248 -13.27 2.52 -2.25
N ILE A 249 -14.59 2.70 -2.07
CA ILE A 249 -15.51 2.87 -3.20
C ILE A 249 -15.20 4.17 -3.96
N ASN A 250 -15.20 5.30 -3.27
CA ASN A 250 -15.09 6.61 -3.91
C ASN A 250 -13.64 7.03 -4.27
N SER A 251 -12.62 6.25 -3.90
CA SER A 251 -11.22 6.52 -4.27
C SER A 251 -10.95 6.40 -5.78
N GLY A 252 -11.80 5.68 -6.52
CA GLY A 252 -11.77 5.62 -7.99
C GLY A 252 -11.82 6.99 -8.65
N ILE A 253 -12.53 7.96 -8.07
CA ILE A 253 -12.67 9.31 -8.62
C ILE A 253 -11.32 10.06 -8.65
N PRO A 254 -10.63 10.27 -7.51
CA PRO A 254 -9.30 10.89 -7.51
C PRO A 254 -8.22 10.00 -8.17
N ASN A 255 -8.33 8.67 -8.12
CA ASN A 255 -7.43 7.77 -8.85
C ASN A 255 -7.45 8.05 -10.36
N ARG A 256 -8.65 8.15 -10.95
CA ARG A 256 -8.81 8.47 -12.36
C ARG A 256 -8.33 9.87 -12.71
N ALA A 257 -8.53 10.84 -11.80
CA ALA A 257 -7.99 12.18 -11.99
C ALA A 257 -6.45 12.16 -12.08
N PHE A 258 -5.77 11.40 -11.21
CA PHE A 258 -4.32 11.24 -11.26
C PHE A 258 -3.85 10.54 -12.55
N TYR A 259 -4.49 9.43 -12.93
CA TYR A 259 -4.20 8.73 -14.18
C TYR A 259 -4.27 9.66 -15.40
N LEU A 260 -5.34 10.45 -15.50
CA LEU A 260 -5.54 11.41 -16.60
C LEU A 260 -4.46 12.48 -16.60
N ALA A 261 -4.10 13.02 -15.43
CA ALA A 261 -3.04 14.02 -15.31
C ALA A 261 -1.68 13.44 -15.75
N ALA A 262 -1.27 12.29 -15.19
CA ALA A 262 -0.01 11.63 -15.51
C ALA A 262 0.10 11.29 -17.00
N THR A 263 -0.94 10.70 -17.59
CA THR A 263 -0.95 10.33 -19.01
C THR A 263 -0.93 11.56 -19.92
N THR A 264 -1.57 12.66 -19.51
CA THR A 264 -1.58 13.91 -20.30
C THR A 264 -0.22 14.62 -20.26
N ILE A 265 0.46 14.61 -19.10
CA ILE A 265 1.80 15.19 -18.95
C ILE A 265 2.83 14.34 -19.71
N GLY A 266 2.72 13.01 -19.63
CA GLY A 266 3.61 12.06 -20.28
C GLY A 266 4.97 11.90 -19.58
N GLY A 267 5.74 10.89 -19.99
CA GLY A 267 6.99 10.53 -19.33
C GLY A 267 6.74 9.72 -18.05
N ASN A 268 7.59 9.88 -17.04
CA ASN A 268 7.36 9.27 -15.72
C ASN A 268 6.25 10.05 -15.01
N ALA A 269 5.26 9.34 -14.45
CA ALA A 269 4.16 9.93 -13.71
C ALA A 269 4.60 10.62 -12.41
#